data_AF-A0AAJ2FNB4-F1
#
_entry.id   AF-A0AAJ2FNB4-F1
#
_cell.length_a   1.000
_cell.length_b   1.000
_cell.length_c   1.000
_cell.angle_alpha   90.00
_cell.angle_beta   90.00
_cell.angle_gamma   90.00
#
_symmetry.space_group_name_H-M   'P 1'
#
loop_
_entity.id
_entity.type
_entity.pdbx_description
1 polymer ?
#
loop_
_entity_poly.entity_id
_entity_poly.type
_entity_poly.pdbx_seq_one_letter_code
_entity_poly.pdbx_strand_id
1 'polypeptide(L)'
;MSTAFDMELFLSGVLTGSPVTRERHLRQAKAMQEAISKRWHRDNPWTWQRKHLEWFLNQYVSELSESTLYYYSLTARLILRRLGIPTNAILEFMQNKTKIRKKSHKKPE
;
A
#
# COMPACT_ATOMS: atom_id res chain seq x y z
N MET A 1 9.20 15.68 -20.16
CA MET A 1 9.00 15.09 -18.82
C MET A 1 7.61 15.47 -18.36
N SER A 2 6.72 14.50 -18.06
CA SER A 2 5.46 14.83 -17.41
C SER A 2 5.72 15.12 -15.94
N THR A 3 5.06 16.11 -15.37
CA THR A 3 4.98 16.29 -13.92
C THR A 3 4.39 15.01 -13.31
N ALA A 4 5.09 14.42 -12.34
CA ALA A 4 4.57 13.28 -11.60
C ALA A 4 3.23 13.66 -10.94
N PHE A 5 2.28 12.73 -10.91
CA PHE A 5 0.99 12.97 -10.27
C PHE A 5 1.16 13.36 -8.78
N ASP A 6 0.39 14.35 -8.33
CA ASP A 6 0.45 14.86 -6.97
C ASP A 6 -0.29 13.93 -5.97
N MET A 7 0.49 13.05 -5.34
CA MET A 7 -0.01 12.12 -4.32
C MET A 7 -0.53 12.81 -3.06
N GLU A 8 -0.04 14.01 -2.74
CA GLU A 8 -0.47 14.74 -1.55
C GLU A 8 -1.86 15.32 -1.76
N LEU A 9 -2.08 15.98 -2.89
CA LEU A 9 -3.39 16.47 -3.27
C LEU A 9 -4.42 15.32 -3.31
N PHE A 10 -4.04 14.18 -3.89
CA PHE A 10 -4.91 13.01 -3.94
C PHE A 10 -5.31 12.48 -2.55
N LEU A 11 -4.36 12.40 -1.62
CA LEU A 11 -4.60 11.83 -0.29
C LEU A 11 -5.12 12.83 0.76
N SER A 12 -5.10 14.12 0.47
CA SER A 12 -5.51 15.20 1.38
C SER A 12 -6.84 14.96 2.11
N GLY A 13 -7.85 14.43 1.42
CA GLY A 13 -9.18 14.15 1.99
C GLY A 13 -9.26 12.91 2.89
N VAL A 14 -8.23 12.07 2.96
CA VAL A 14 -8.21 10.84 3.77
C VAL A 14 -7.04 10.77 4.75
N LEU A 15 -6.05 11.67 4.63
CA LEU A 15 -4.92 11.75 5.56
C LEU A 15 -5.34 12.39 6.88
N THR A 16 -5.35 11.58 7.93
CA THR A 16 -5.62 12.02 9.30
C THR A 16 -4.43 11.73 10.22
N GLY A 17 -4.45 12.28 11.44
CA GLY A 17 -3.39 12.09 12.43
C GLY A 17 -2.31 13.16 12.39
N SER A 18 -1.18 12.87 13.05
CA SER A 18 -0.06 13.80 13.23
C SER A 18 0.71 14.06 11.92
N PRO A 19 1.46 15.19 11.83
CA PRO A 19 2.26 15.50 10.65
C PRO A 19 3.22 14.36 10.24
N VAL A 20 3.89 13.76 11.23
CA VAL A 20 4.83 12.63 11.02
C VAL A 20 4.13 11.41 10.41
N THR A 21 2.93 11.09 10.87
CA THR A 21 2.15 9.97 10.34
C THR A 21 1.69 10.25 8.90
N ARG A 22 1.24 11.48 8.62
CA ARG A 22 0.83 11.89 7.25
C ARG A 22 2.01 11.81 6.29
N GLU A 23 3.18 12.32 6.68
CA GLU A 23 4.38 12.29 5.86
C GLU A 23 4.81 10.85 5.54
N ARG A 24 4.73 9.93 6.51
CA ARG A 24 4.98 8.51 6.28
C ARG A 24 4.07 7.94 5.19
N HIS A 25 2.76 8.22 5.28
CA HIS A 25 1.80 7.77 4.27
C HIS A 25 2.13 8.34 2.90
N LEU A 26 2.50 9.62 2.80
CA LEU A 26 2.88 10.26 1.54
C LEU A 26 4.11 9.60 0.92
N ARG A 27 5.18 9.36 1.69
CA ARG A 27 6.39 8.69 1.20
C ARG A 27 6.08 7.29 0.68
N GLN A 28 5.27 6.52 1.42
CA GLN A 28 4.87 5.18 1.00
C GLN A 28 3.98 5.20 -0.24
N ALA A 29 3.05 6.15 -0.34
CA ALA A 29 2.15 6.27 -1.47
C ALA A 29 2.91 6.65 -2.76
N LYS A 30 3.93 7.51 -2.67
CA LYS A 30 4.85 7.82 -3.78
C LYS A 30 5.63 6.58 -4.23
N ALA A 31 6.14 5.77 -3.30
CA ALA A 31 6.80 4.51 -3.65
C ALA A 31 5.84 3.52 -4.34
N MET A 32 4.58 3.46 -3.90
CA MET A 32 3.55 2.66 -4.57
C MET A 32 3.26 3.17 -5.98
N GLN A 33 3.16 4.49 -6.15
CA GLN A 33 2.95 5.13 -7.45
C GLN A 33 4.04 4.78 -8.45
N GLU A 34 5.31 4.94 -8.04
CA GLU A 34 6.45 4.64 -8.89
C GLU A 34 6.45 3.17 -9.34
N ALA A 35 6.27 2.23 -8.40
CA ALA A 35 6.27 0.81 -8.69
C ALA A 35 5.08 0.37 -9.58
N ILE A 36 3.88 0.88 -9.31
CA ILE A 36 2.67 0.58 -10.10
C ILE A 36 2.78 1.21 -11.50
N SER A 37 3.29 2.44 -11.60
CA SER A 37 3.53 3.12 -12.86
C SER A 37 4.56 2.37 -13.70
N LYS A 38 5.68 1.94 -13.11
CA LYS A 38 6.70 1.14 -13.80
C LYS A 38 6.15 -0.18 -14.36
N ARG A 39 5.21 -0.82 -13.66
CA ARG A 39 4.65 -2.11 -14.10
C ARG A 39 3.50 -1.98 -15.10
N TRP A 40 2.59 -1.05 -14.88
CA TRP A 40 1.33 -0.96 -15.63
C TRP A 40 1.14 0.34 -16.41
N HIS A 41 2.11 1.25 -16.37
CA HIS A 41 2.03 2.59 -16.97
C HIS A 41 0.82 3.39 -16.44
N ARG A 42 0.51 3.20 -15.15
CA ARG A 42 -0.60 3.87 -14.45
C ARG A 42 -0.07 4.82 -13.38
N ASP A 43 0.39 5.98 -13.82
CA ASP A 43 0.86 7.04 -12.92
C ASP A 43 -0.30 7.64 -12.09
N ASN A 44 -1.48 7.81 -12.71
CA ASN A 44 -2.65 8.38 -12.05
C ASN A 44 -3.35 7.36 -11.12
N PRO A 45 -3.33 7.57 -9.79
CA PRO A 45 -3.95 6.68 -8.80
C PRO A 45 -5.46 6.53 -8.93
N TRP A 46 -6.17 7.51 -9.52
CA TRP A 46 -7.60 7.39 -9.80
C TRP A 46 -7.95 6.20 -10.70
N THR A 47 -6.99 5.72 -11.49
CA THR A 47 -7.16 4.56 -12.37
C THR A 47 -6.81 3.22 -11.69
N TRP A 48 -6.38 3.25 -10.43
CA TRP A 48 -5.94 2.06 -9.75
C TRP A 48 -7.11 1.17 -9.32
N GLN A 49 -6.86 -0.14 -9.37
CA GLN A 49 -7.76 -1.18 -8.93
C GLN A 49 -7.12 -1.93 -7.77
N ARG A 50 -7.93 -2.66 -7.00
CA ARG A 50 -7.48 -3.49 -5.86
C ARG A 50 -6.24 -4.34 -6.21
N LYS A 51 -6.24 -4.98 -7.39
CA LYS A 51 -5.15 -5.84 -7.88
C LYS A 51 -3.79 -5.14 -7.93
N HIS A 52 -3.74 -3.83 -8.18
CA HIS A 52 -2.46 -3.10 -8.24
C HIS A 52 -1.84 -2.97 -6.84
N LEU A 53 -2.67 -2.69 -5.83
CA LEU A 53 -2.24 -2.58 -4.44
C LEU A 53 -1.90 -3.96 -3.85
N GLU A 54 -2.69 -4.98 -4.16
CA GLU A 54 -2.40 -6.36 -3.74
C GLU A 54 -1.08 -6.85 -4.32
N TRP A 55 -0.84 -6.64 -5.62
CA TRP A 55 0.45 -6.98 -6.23
C TRP A 55 1.61 -6.25 -5.57
N PHE A 56 1.49 -4.94 -5.32
CA PHE A 56 2.55 -4.19 -4.65
C PHE A 56 2.91 -4.82 -3.30
N LEU A 57 1.89 -5.09 -2.48
CA LEU A 57 2.06 -5.72 -1.17
C LEU A 57 2.58 -7.17 -1.25
N ASN A 58 2.31 -7.88 -2.35
CA ASN A 58 2.61 -9.30 -2.52
C ASN A 58 3.87 -9.64 -3.26
N GLN A 59 4.33 -8.74 -4.11
CA GLN A 59 5.42 -9.01 -5.03
C GLN A 59 6.52 -7.97 -4.88
N TYR A 60 6.16 -6.69 -4.69
CA TYR A 60 7.15 -5.62 -4.65
C TYR A 60 7.81 -5.47 -3.27
N VAL A 61 7.01 -5.49 -2.20
CA VAL A 61 7.51 -5.36 -0.82
C VAL A 61 7.49 -6.66 -0.02
N SER A 62 7.32 -7.81 -0.70
CA SER A 62 7.09 -9.12 -0.07
C SER A 62 8.22 -9.56 0.86
N GLU A 63 9.45 -9.16 0.57
CA GLU A 63 10.65 -9.52 1.34
C GLU A 63 10.89 -8.60 2.54
N LEU A 64 10.18 -7.47 2.63
CA LEU A 64 10.35 -6.53 3.75
C LEU A 64 9.82 -7.11 5.07
N SER A 65 10.25 -6.50 6.17
CA SER A 65 9.83 -6.88 7.53
C SER A 65 8.30 -6.78 7.69
N GLU A 66 7.75 -7.55 8.63
CA GLU A 66 6.31 -7.52 8.93
C GLU A 66 5.84 -6.10 9.33
N SER A 67 6.66 -5.36 10.09
CA SER A 67 6.36 -3.99 10.48
C SER A 67 6.30 -3.05 9.26
N THR A 68 7.22 -3.20 8.31
CA THR A 68 7.22 -2.38 7.09
C THR A 68 6.02 -2.70 6.21
N LEU A 69 5.72 -3.99 6.01
CA LEU A 69 4.51 -4.45 5.31
C LEU A 69 3.23 -3.93 5.96
N TYR A 70 3.17 -3.93 7.30
CA TYR A 70 2.05 -3.41 8.06
C TYR A 70 1.81 -1.94 7.74
N TYR A 71 2.84 -1.10 7.75
CA TYR A 71 2.68 0.33 7.40
C TYR A 71 2.27 0.53 5.94
N TYR A 72 2.85 -0.21 4.99
CA TYR A 72 2.39 -0.16 3.61
C TYR A 72 0.93 -0.56 3.46
N SER A 73 0.45 -1.53 4.24
CA SER A 73 -0.97 -1.91 4.23
C SER A 73 -1.89 -0.83 4.80
N LEU A 74 -1.42 -0.02 5.76
CA LEU A 74 -2.17 1.13 6.25
C LEU A 74 -2.30 2.17 5.15
N THR A 75 -1.23 2.46 4.43
CA THR A 75 -1.23 3.37 3.28
C THR A 75 -2.14 2.86 2.15
N ALA A 76 -2.09 1.56 1.82
CA ALA A 76 -2.97 0.95 0.83
C ALA A 76 -4.46 1.09 1.19
N ARG A 77 -4.80 0.99 2.48
CA ARG A 77 -6.17 1.21 2.98
C ARG A 77 -6.65 2.64 2.77
N LEU A 78 -5.79 3.63 2.99
CA LEU A 78 -6.13 5.04 2.73
C LEU A 78 -6.39 5.27 1.24
N ILE A 79 -5.57 4.70 0.36
CA ILE A 79 -5.75 4.79 -1.09
C ILE A 79 -7.07 4.14 -1.51
N LEU A 80 -7.36 2.92 -1.07
CA LEU A 80 -8.65 2.27 -1.37
C LEU A 80 -9.85 3.07 -0.89
N ARG A 81 -9.77 3.62 0.34
CA ARG A 81 -10.80 4.52 0.87
C ARG A 81 -11.01 5.72 -0.04
N ARG A 82 -9.91 6.33 -0.51
CA ARG A 82 -9.97 7.47 -1.43
C ARG A 82 -10.60 7.11 -2.78
N LEU A 83 -10.42 5.88 -3.24
CA LEU A 83 -11.00 5.34 -4.47
C LEU A 83 -12.43 4.80 -4.31
N GLY A 84 -12.99 4.80 -3.09
CA GLY A 84 -14.31 4.21 -2.82
C GLY A 84 -14.36 2.69 -2.98
N ILE A 85 -13.21 2.01 -2.93
CA ILE A 85 -13.12 0.55 -3.09
C ILE A 85 -13.18 -0.11 -1.70
N PRO A 86 -14.07 -1.10 -1.48
CA PRO A 86 -14.16 -1.80 -0.19
C PRO A 86 -12.83 -2.44 0.24
N THR A 87 -12.42 -2.18 1.48
CA THR A 87 -11.12 -2.56 2.05
C THR A 87 -11.08 -3.95 2.69
N ASN A 88 -12.24 -4.59 2.84
CA ASN A 88 -12.48 -5.82 3.59
C ASN A 88 -11.51 -6.93 3.14
N ALA A 89 -11.40 -7.12 1.82
CA ALA A 89 -10.54 -8.13 1.22
C ALA A 89 -9.04 -7.90 1.50
N ILE A 90 -8.55 -6.64 1.50
CA ILE A 90 -7.13 -6.37 1.80
C ILE A 90 -6.82 -6.60 3.28
N LEU A 91 -7.77 -6.29 4.17
CA LEU A 91 -7.60 -6.51 5.62
C LEU A 91 -7.51 -8.00 5.95
N GLU A 92 -8.46 -8.80 5.45
CA GLU A 92 -8.44 -10.26 5.59
C GLU A 92 -7.17 -10.86 4.98
N PHE A 93 -6.78 -10.36 3.81
CA PHE A 93 -5.56 -10.77 3.13
C PHE A 93 -4.29 -10.52 3.98
N MET A 94 -4.13 -9.33 4.56
CA MET A 94 -2.97 -8.99 5.40
C MET A 94 -2.93 -9.79 6.71
N GLN A 95 -4.08 -10.07 7.30
CA GLN A 95 -4.19 -10.92 8.49
C GLN A 95 -3.79 -12.37 8.18
N ASN A 96 -4.13 -12.88 7.00
CA ASN A 96 -3.74 -14.24 6.59
C ASN A 96 -2.25 -14.33 6.24
N LYS A 97 -1.67 -13.32 5.58
CA LYS A 97 -0.24 -13.30 5.21
C LYS A 97 0.69 -13.29 6.42
N THR A 98 0.35 -12.50 7.44
CA THR A 98 1.11 -12.46 8.71
C THR A 98 1.03 -13.80 9.46
N LYS A 99 -0.13 -14.46 9.46
CA LYS A 99 -0.26 -15.83 10.03
C LYS A 99 0.62 -16.85 9.29
N ILE A 100 0.65 -16.83 7.96
CA ILE A 100 1.48 -17.75 7.15
C ILE A 100 2.98 -17.53 7.42
N ARG A 101 3.43 -16.27 7.47
CA ARG A 101 4.84 -15.96 7.78
C ARG A 101 5.25 -16.39 9.18
N LYS A 102 4.42 -16.14 10.19
CA LYS A 102 4.66 -16.62 11.57
C LYS A 102 4.71 -18.14 11.65
N LYS A 103 3.90 -18.86 10.86
CA LYS A 103 3.93 -20.33 10.78
C LYS A 103 5.22 -20.84 10.11
N SER A 104 5.70 -20.16 9.07
CA SER A 104 6.97 -20.53 8.38
C SER A 104 8.24 -20.26 9.19
N HIS A 105 8.21 -19.32 10.14
CA HIS A 105 9.35 -19.03 11.03
C HIS A 105 9.38 -19.92 12.28
N LYS A 106 8.34 -20.72 12.53
CA LYS A 106 8.37 -21.78 13.55
C LYS A 106 9.13 -22.97 12.95
N LYS A 107 10.45 -23.01 13.18
CA LYS A 107 11.30 -24.18 12.90
C LYS A 107 10.71 -25.41 13.63
N PRO A 108 10.66 -26.61 13.04
CA PRO A 108 10.38 -27.80 13.82
C PRO A 108 11.56 -28.03 14.76
N GLU A 109 11.25 -28.25 16.05
CA GLU A 109 12.18 -28.84 17.02
C GLU A 109 12.45 -30.31 16.68
#